data_AF-A0A8B9ASJ6-F1
#
_entry.id   AF-A0A8B9ASJ6-F1
#
_cell.length_a   1.000
_cell.length_b   1.000
_cell.length_c   1.000
_cell.angle_alpha   90.00
_cell.angle_beta   90.00
_cell.angle_gamma   90.00
#
_symmetry.space_group_name_H-M   'P 1'
#
loop_
_entity.id
_entity.type
_entity.pdbx_description
1 polymer ?
#
loop_
_entity_poly.entity_id
_entity_poly.type
_entity_poly.pdbx_seq_one_letter_code
_entity_poly.pdbx_strand_id
1 'polypeptide(L)'
;MASSSDSWLWELNEASRLANDISAMISERGSLPPSGPDIQHHTSSIRRKITILGTRLDSLESLLSKLPSKQPISDKELHKCQDMLSNLRSKAKTDGF
;
A
#
# COMPACT_ATOMS: atom_id res chain seq x y z
N MET A 1 7.99 -17.79 -15.45
CA MET A 1 6.76 -17.05 -15.13
C MET A 1 6.59 -17.11 -13.63
N ALA A 2 6.54 -15.98 -12.92
CA ALA A 2 6.24 -15.99 -11.48
C ALA A 2 4.82 -16.52 -11.28
N SER A 3 4.56 -17.33 -10.25
CA SER A 3 3.19 -17.73 -9.95
C SER A 3 2.35 -16.49 -9.66
N SER A 4 1.05 -16.55 -9.94
CA SER A 4 0.17 -15.41 -9.63
C SER A 4 0.19 -15.08 -8.14
N SER A 5 0.39 -16.08 -7.29
CA SER A 5 0.65 -15.94 -5.85
C SER A 5 1.94 -15.18 -5.54
N ASP A 6 3.04 -15.46 -6.26
CA ASP A 6 4.32 -14.73 -6.09
C ASP A 6 4.18 -13.26 -6.50
N SER A 7 3.42 -12.99 -7.57
CA SER A 7 3.14 -11.62 -8.03
C SER A 7 2.30 -10.84 -7.02
N TRP A 8 1.32 -11.49 -6.37
CA TRP A 8 0.50 -10.85 -5.33
C TRP A 8 1.32 -10.53 -4.09
N LEU A 9 2.15 -11.47 -3.63
CA LEU A 9 3.06 -11.28 -2.51
C LEU A 9 4.07 -10.16 -2.75
N TRP A 10 4.63 -10.08 -3.95
CA TRP A 10 5.56 -9.01 -4.31
C TRP A 10 4.91 -7.63 -4.26
N GLU A 11 3.72 -7.49 -4.86
CA GLU A 11 2.99 -6.23 -4.86
C GLU A 11 2.57 -5.82 -3.43
N LEU A 12 2.25 -6.80 -2.58
CA LEU A 12 1.92 -6.59 -1.18
C LEU A 12 3.12 -6.04 -0.40
N ASN A 13 4.31 -6.59 -0.64
CA ASN A 13 5.53 -6.13 -0.01
C ASN A 13 5.85 -4.69 -0.42
N GLU A 14 5.70 -4.37 -1.71
CA GLU A 14 5.90 -3.00 -2.20
C GLU A 14 4.86 -2.02 -1.65
N ALA A 15 3.58 -2.41 -1.59
CA ALA A 15 2.54 -1.60 -0.96
C ALA A 15 2.81 -1.38 0.54
N SER A 16 3.25 -2.42 1.25
CA SER A 16 3.57 -2.34 2.68
C SER A 16 4.77 -1.43 2.95
N ARG A 17 5.82 -1.54 2.13
CA ARG A 17 7.00 -0.69 2.19
C ARG A 17 6.64 0.77 1.92
N LEU A 18 5.81 1.03 0.90
CA LEU A 18 5.34 2.37 0.56
C LEU A 18 4.47 2.96 1.68
N ALA A 19 3.60 2.17 2.32
CA ALA A 19 2.81 2.61 3.46
C ALA A 19 3.70 3.00 4.65
N ASN A 20 4.73 2.21 4.98
CA ASN A 20 5.67 2.54 6.05
C ASN A 20 6.48 3.80 5.76
N ASP A 21 6.90 3.98 4.51
CA ASP A 21 7.60 5.16 4.02
C ASP A 21 6.72 6.42 4.09
N ILE A 22 5.42 6.32 3.76
CA ILE A 22 4.45 7.40 4.00
C ILE A 22 4.35 7.73 5.50
N SER A 23 4.18 6.74 6.37
CA SER A 23 4.10 6.98 7.83
C SER A 23 5.38 7.62 8.38
N ALA A 24 6.56 7.21 7.88
CA ALA A 24 7.84 7.81 8.22
C ALA A 24 7.91 9.27 7.76
N MET A 25 7.56 9.56 6.51
CA MET A 25 7.52 10.94 6.00
C MET A 25 6.51 11.81 6.76
N ILE A 26 5.35 11.28 7.13
CA ILE A 26 4.36 12.01 7.96
C ILE A 26 4.95 12.33 9.34
N SER A 27 5.71 11.40 9.94
CA SER A 27 6.38 11.62 11.23
C SER A 27 7.48 12.68 11.11
N GLU A 28 8.27 12.63 10.04
CA GLU A 28 9.29 13.65 9.71
C GLU A 28 8.67 15.01 9.43
N ARG A 29 7.45 15.07 8.88
CA ARG A 29 6.71 16.33 8.68
C ARG A 29 6.55 17.10 10.00
N GLY A 30 6.42 16.41 11.13
CA GLY A 30 6.28 17.01 12.45
C GLY A 30 7.54 17.72 12.96
N SER A 31 8.72 17.41 12.42
CA SER A 31 9.97 18.08 12.78
C SER A 31 10.31 19.28 11.88
N LEU A 32 9.61 19.42 10.74
CA LEU A 32 9.81 20.52 9.81
C LEU A 32 9.11 21.81 10.27
N PRO A 33 9.66 22.99 9.93
CA PRO A 33 8.99 24.26 10.18
C PRO A 33 7.59 24.31 9.55
N PRO A 34 6.60 24.94 10.21
CA PRO A 34 5.20 24.95 9.75
C PRO A 34 4.99 25.73 8.43
N SER A 35 5.98 26.50 7.97
CA SER A 35 5.92 27.23 6.70
C SER A 35 7.28 27.23 6.01
N GLY A 36 7.30 26.92 4.72
CA GLY A 36 8.49 26.95 3.88
C GLY A 36 8.34 26.11 2.61
N PRO A 37 9.23 26.28 1.63
CA PRO A 37 9.26 25.44 0.43
C PRO A 37 9.49 23.96 0.77
N ASP A 38 10.23 23.66 1.85
CA ASP A 38 10.51 22.30 2.30
C ASP A 38 9.25 21.54 2.76
N ILE A 39 8.38 22.17 3.56
CA ILE A 39 7.13 21.53 4.00
C ILE A 39 6.15 21.32 2.83
N GLN A 40 6.13 22.25 1.86
CA GLN A 40 5.31 22.13 0.65
C GLN A 40 5.77 20.98 -0.24
N HIS A 41 7.09 20.88 -0.46
CA HIS A 41 7.68 19.77 -1.21
C HIS A 41 7.42 18.44 -0.51
N HIS A 42 7.65 18.37 0.80
CA HIS A 42 7.41 17.17 1.61
C HIS A 42 5.95 16.73 1.56
N THR A 43 5.01 17.67 1.73
CA THR A 43 3.57 17.40 1.65
C THR A 43 3.16 16.91 0.25
N SER A 44 3.69 17.51 -0.81
CA SER A 44 3.41 17.09 -2.19
C SER A 44 3.93 15.68 -2.47
N SER A 45 5.11 15.36 -1.94
CA SER A 45 5.73 14.05 -2.06
C SER A 45 4.91 12.98 -1.31
N ILE A 46 4.47 13.28 -0.08
CA ILE A 46 3.55 12.41 0.69
C ILE A 46 2.26 12.13 -0.11
N ARG A 47 1.60 13.18 -0.63
CA ARG A 47 0.36 13.03 -1.42
C ARG A 47 0.56 12.17 -2.67
N ARG A 48 1.69 12.34 -3.36
CA ARG A 48 2.04 11.50 -4.52
C ARG A 48 2.21 10.04 -4.12
N LYS A 49 2.91 9.76 -3.01
CA LYS A 49 3.07 8.40 -2.50
C LYS A 49 1.75 7.77 -2.07
N ILE A 50 0.86 8.53 -1.41
CA ILE A 50 -0.50 8.09 -1.07
C ILE A 50 -1.27 7.69 -2.33
N THR A 51 -1.20 8.49 -3.38
CA THR A 51 -1.85 8.18 -4.67
C THR A 51 -1.32 6.87 -5.27
N ILE A 52 0.01 6.71 -5.29
CA ILE A 52 0.65 5.47 -5.79
C ILE A 52 0.22 4.27 -4.95
N LEU A 53 0.17 4.42 -3.62
CA LEU A 53 -0.28 3.36 -2.71
C LEU A 53 -1.71 2.94 -3.03
N GLY A 54 -2.62 3.89 -3.27
CA GLY A 54 -3.98 3.61 -3.72
C GLY A 54 -4.01 2.73 -4.97
N THR A 55 -3.27 3.11 -6.02
CA THR A 55 -3.18 2.32 -7.26
C THR A 55 -2.62 0.90 -7.04
N ARG A 56 -1.64 0.75 -6.14
CA ARG A 56 -1.08 -0.57 -5.78
C ARG A 56 -2.09 -1.43 -5.03
N LEU A 57 -2.88 -0.85 -4.13
CA LEU A 57 -3.95 -1.55 -3.41
C LEU A 57 -5.04 -2.03 -4.37
N ASP A 58 -5.44 -1.21 -5.34
CA ASP A 58 -6.40 -1.60 -6.36
C ASP A 58 -5.84 -2.71 -7.27
N SER A 59 -4.54 -2.66 -7.56
CA SER A 59 -3.84 -3.73 -8.30
C SER A 59 -3.79 -5.03 -7.51
N LEU A 60 -3.52 -4.97 -6.20
CA LEU A 60 -3.56 -6.12 -5.29
C LEU A 60 -4.94 -6.76 -5.24
N GLU A 61 -6.00 -5.95 -5.18
CA GLU A 61 -7.39 -6.45 -5.23
C GLU A 61 -7.69 -7.15 -6.56
N SER A 62 -7.24 -6.58 -7.68
CA SER A 62 -7.38 -7.21 -9.00
C SER A 62 -6.59 -8.52 -9.09
N LEU A 63 -5.39 -8.59 -8.53
CA LEU A 63 -4.59 -9.81 -8.51
C LEU A 63 -5.24 -10.87 -7.61
N LEU A 64 -5.78 -10.47 -6.45
CA LEU A 64 -6.42 -11.35 -5.49
C LEU A 64 -7.70 -11.98 -6.05
N SER A 65 -8.53 -11.20 -6.73
CA SER A 65 -9.73 -11.71 -7.42
C SER A 65 -9.40 -12.68 -8.56
N LYS A 66 -8.20 -12.57 -9.15
CA LYS A 66 -7.69 -13.46 -10.22
C LYS A 66 -6.87 -14.64 -9.70
N LEU A 67 -6.60 -14.72 -8.40
CA LEU A 67 -5.78 -15.77 -7.80
C LEU A 67 -6.46 -17.15 -7.87
N PRO A 68 -7.75 -17.30 -7.45
CA PRO A 68 -8.45 -18.59 -7.46
C PRO A 68 -8.64 -19.18 -8.85
N SER A 69 -8.71 -18.33 -9.89
CA SER A 69 -8.87 -18.76 -11.27
C SER A 69 -7.56 -19.20 -11.92
N LYS A 70 -6.41 -18.80 -11.35
CA LYS A 70 -5.08 -19.11 -11.90
C LYS A 70 -4.34 -20.19 -11.13
N GLN A 71 -4.63 -20.37 -9.84
CA GLN A 71 -4.02 -21.40 -8.99
C GLN A 71 -5.01 -21.89 -7.93
N PRO A 72 -4.96 -23.19 -7.57
CA PRO A 72 -5.70 -23.69 -6.42
C PRO A 72 -5.08 -23.11 -5.15
N ILE A 73 -5.64 -22.00 -4.68
CA ILE A 73 -5.33 -21.41 -3.37
C ILE A 73 -6.35 -21.90 -2.36
N SER A 74 -5.91 -22.19 -1.14
CA SER A 74 -6.83 -22.53 -0.05
C SER A 74 -7.62 -21.29 0.37
N ASP A 75 -8.90 -21.47 0.72
CA ASP A 75 -9.75 -20.39 1.25
C ASP A 75 -9.09 -19.66 2.44
N LYS A 76 -8.32 -20.39 3.26
CA LYS A 76 -7.58 -19.80 4.38
C LYS A 76 -6.53 -18.78 3.93
N GLU A 77 -5.78 -19.11 2.89
CA GLU A 77 -4.75 -18.22 2.34
C GLU A 77 -5.41 -17.04 1.62
N LEU A 78 -6.51 -17.27 0.90
CA LEU A 78 -7.28 -16.19 0.28
C LEU A 78 -7.80 -15.19 1.34
N HIS A 79 -8.40 -15.69 2.42
CA HIS A 79 -8.93 -14.85 3.49
C HIS A 79 -7.82 -14.04 4.17
N LYS A 80 -6.69 -14.70 4.46
CA LYS A 80 -5.50 -14.02 5.01
C LYS A 80 -4.99 -12.90 4.09
N CYS A 81 -5.00 -13.14 2.77
CA CYS A 81 -4.64 -12.13 1.79
C CYS A 81 -5.62 -10.94 1.79
N GLN A 82 -6.93 -11.20 1.90
CA GLN A 82 -7.96 -10.18 2.01
C GLN A 82 -7.83 -9.36 3.31
N ASP A 83 -7.52 -10.01 4.43
CA ASP A 83 -7.25 -9.36 5.72
C ASP A 83 -6.04 -8.42 5.63
N MET A 84 -4.92 -8.88 5.05
CA MET A 84 -3.72 -8.05 4.88
C MET A 84 -3.98 -6.83 4.00
N LEU A 85 -4.73 -7.01 2.90
CA LEU A 85 -5.14 -5.90 2.03
C LEU A 85 -6.03 -4.89 2.78
N SER A 86 -6.99 -5.39 3.57
CA SER A 86 -7.90 -4.56 4.37
C SER A 86 -7.16 -3.78 5.44
N ASN A 87 -6.15 -4.38 6.08
CA ASN A 87 -5.29 -3.72 7.05
C ASN A 87 -4.47 -2.58 6.39
N LEU A 88 -3.90 -2.83 5.20
CA LEU A 88 -3.19 -1.78 4.45
C LEU A 88 -4.12 -0.65 4.00
N ARG A 89 -5.32 -0.96 3.51
CA ARG A 89 -6.33 0.06 3.15
C ARG A 89 -6.72 0.88 4.37
N SER A 90 -6.92 0.24 5.52
CA SER A 90 -7.26 0.93 6.76
C SER A 90 -6.13 1.85 7.22
N LYS A 91 -4.87 1.39 7.13
CA LYS A 91 -3.70 2.21 7.43
C LYS A 91 -3.57 3.40 6.47
N ALA A 92 -3.75 3.18 5.17
CA ALA A 92 -3.73 4.23 4.17
C ALA A 92 -4.84 5.29 4.38
N LYS A 93 -6.02 4.87 4.85
CA LYS A 93 -7.11 5.77 5.24
C LYS A 93 -6.76 6.60 6.47
N THR A 94 -6.24 5.97 7.52
CA THR A 94 -5.82 6.67 8.75
C THR A 94 -4.73 7.70 8.48
N ASP A 95 -3.81 7.41 7.55
CA ASP A 95 -2.70 8.29 7.19
C ASP A 95 -3.08 9.44 6.23
N GLY A 96 -4.37 9.61 5.91
CA GLY A 96 -4.90 10.81 5.23
C GLY A 96 -5.39 10.61 3.81
N PHE A 97 -6.23 9.60 3.57
CA PHE A 97 -7.13 9.55 2.41
C PHE A 97 -8.45 10.27 2.70
#